data_AF-A0A968MMR7-F1
#
_entry.id   AF-A0A968MMR7-F1
#
_cell.length_a   1.000
_cell.length_b   1.000
_cell.length_c   1.000
_cell.angle_alpha   90.00
_cell.angle_beta   90.00
_cell.angle_gamma   90.00
#
_symmetry.space_group_name_H-M   'P 1'
#
loop_
_entity.id
_entity.type
_entity.pdbx_description
1 polymer ?
#
loop_
_entity_poly.entity_id
_entity_poly.type
_entity_poly.pdbx_seq_one_letter_code
_entity_poly.pdbx_strand_id
1 'polypeptide(L)'
;MSGSLLGPEISIAVGQMLTEQVGLGFELQGGAGFGADWSSAGGGLGVLGVFYPFRALPLGIRASSGFNVTSLLRNDSELESSEDPSGILGARFAAGLFWELDLTPSSRGSGGVGLRFGLDGHVLLGDDIVLGGVTGGLAMVWYFGLPKSRQRLPRG
;
A
#
# COMPACT_ATOMS: atom_id res chain seq x y z
N MET A 1 -17.77 14.96 4.81
CA MET A 1 -18.00 13.89 5.81
C MET A 1 -16.64 13.29 6.21
N SER A 2 -16.43 12.90 7.47
CA SER A 2 -15.19 12.24 7.93
C SER A 2 -15.51 10.89 8.60
N GLY A 3 -14.84 9.82 8.19
CA GLY A 3 -15.00 8.48 8.75
C GLY A 3 -13.66 7.77 8.91
N SER A 4 -13.60 6.81 9.83
CA SER A 4 -12.45 5.93 10.05
C SER A 4 -12.82 4.51 9.66
N LEU A 5 -12.08 3.92 8.72
CA LEU A 5 -12.32 2.56 8.24
C LEU A 5 -11.17 1.63 8.62
N LEU A 6 -11.51 0.40 9.01
CA LEU A 6 -10.56 -0.68 9.24
C LEU A 6 -10.83 -1.82 8.28
N GLY A 7 -9.79 -2.40 7.69
CA GLY A 7 -10.03 -3.58 6.87
C GLY A 7 -8.82 -4.13 6.12
N PRO A 8 -9.04 -5.20 5.35
CA PRO A 8 -7.99 -5.87 4.60
C PRO A 8 -7.61 -5.10 3.33
N GLU A 9 -6.30 -5.09 3.02
CA GLU A 9 -5.77 -4.64 1.74
C GLU A 9 -4.94 -5.75 1.08
N ILE A 10 -5.08 -5.90 -0.23
CA ILE A 10 -4.20 -6.70 -1.07
C ILE A 10 -3.54 -5.76 -2.09
N SER A 11 -2.24 -5.92 -2.31
CA SER A 11 -1.56 -5.15 -3.34
C SER A 11 -0.52 -5.95 -4.12
N ILE A 12 -0.23 -5.48 -5.33
CA ILE A 12 0.86 -5.96 -6.17
C ILE A 12 1.74 -4.74 -6.45
N ALA A 13 3.03 -4.84 -6.14
CA ALA A 13 3.96 -3.77 -6.39
C ALA A 13 5.14 -4.22 -7.26
N VAL A 14 5.55 -3.35 -8.18
CA VAL A 14 6.75 -3.54 -9.00
C VAL A 14 7.62 -2.30 -8.86
N GLY A 15 8.90 -2.48 -8.61
CA GLY A 15 9.81 -1.37 -8.35
C GLY A 15 11.27 -1.65 -8.64
N GLN A 16 12.11 -0.69 -8.29
CA GLN A 16 13.55 -0.66 -8.50
C GLN A 16 14.21 -0.27 -7.18
N MET A 17 15.18 -1.07 -6.74
CA MET A 17 16.04 -0.69 -5.62
C MET A 17 16.99 0.43 -6.08
N LEU A 18 17.05 1.52 -5.31
CA LEU A 18 17.98 2.63 -5.51
C LEU A 18 19.27 2.45 -4.69
N THR A 19 19.11 1.83 -3.52
CA THR A 19 20.16 1.38 -2.59
C THR A 19 19.72 0.06 -1.97
N GLU A 20 20.57 -0.60 -1.18
CA GLU A 20 20.19 -1.82 -0.44
C GLU A 20 19.05 -1.58 0.57
N GLN A 21 18.75 -0.32 0.90
CA GLN A 21 17.77 0.08 1.90
C GLN A 21 16.59 0.85 1.33
N VAL A 22 16.68 1.38 0.11
CA VAL A 22 15.65 2.25 -0.47
C VAL A 22 15.22 1.70 -1.82
N GLY A 23 13.90 1.54 -1.98
CA GLY A 23 13.27 1.17 -3.24
C GLY A 23 12.15 2.14 -3.60
N LEU A 24 11.94 2.32 -4.90
CA LEU A 24 10.80 3.04 -5.45
C LEU A 24 10.05 2.14 -6.43
N GLY A 25 8.75 2.27 -6.55
CA GLY A 25 7.97 1.47 -7.47
C GLY A 25 6.57 2.01 -7.71
N PHE A 26 5.78 1.20 -8.38
CA PHE A 26 4.36 1.37 -8.59
C PHE A 26 3.63 0.26 -7.87
N GLU A 27 2.43 0.56 -7.38
CA GLU A 27 1.56 -0.39 -6.74
C GLU A 27 0.17 -0.34 -7.35
N LEU A 28 -0.45 -1.50 -7.46
CA LEU A 28 -1.87 -1.67 -7.68
C LEU A 28 -2.44 -2.26 -6.39
N GLN A 29 -3.41 -1.57 -5.80
CA GLN A 29 -3.99 -1.96 -4.52
C GLN A 29 -5.50 -2.16 -4.65
N GLY A 30 -6.03 -3.08 -3.86
CA GLY A 30 -7.45 -3.31 -3.68
C GLY A 30 -7.73 -3.65 -2.23
N GLY A 31 -8.86 -3.22 -1.70
CA GLY A 31 -9.18 -3.46 -0.30
C GLY A 31 -10.62 -3.15 0.05
N ALA A 32 -10.95 -3.48 1.29
CA ALA A 32 -12.23 -3.16 1.88
C ALA A 32 -12.01 -2.46 3.23
N GLY A 33 -12.95 -1.62 3.62
CA GLY A 33 -12.96 -0.91 4.89
C GLY A 33 -14.31 -1.06 5.57
N PHE A 34 -14.29 -1.27 6.88
CA PHE A 34 -15.49 -1.40 7.71
C PHE A 34 -15.41 -0.34 8.82
N GLY A 35 -16.41 0.52 8.88
CA GLY A 35 -16.64 1.49 9.94
C GLY A 35 -17.99 1.24 10.61
N ALA A 36 -18.35 2.09 11.59
CA ALA A 36 -19.63 1.98 12.28
C ALA A 36 -20.81 2.17 11.32
N ASP A 37 -20.78 3.26 10.54
CA ASP A 37 -21.92 3.66 9.70
C ASP A 37 -21.76 3.25 8.23
N TRP A 38 -20.53 2.98 7.80
CA TRP A 38 -20.18 2.77 6.39
C TRP A 38 -19.25 1.58 6.19
N SER A 39 -19.47 0.88 5.09
CA SER A 39 -18.53 -0.06 4.49
C SER A 39 -17.99 0.51 3.19
N SER A 40 -16.76 0.14 2.84
CA SER A 40 -16.12 0.53 1.60
C SER A 40 -15.44 -0.64 0.92
N ALA A 41 -15.37 -0.57 -0.41
CA ALA A 41 -14.53 -1.47 -1.20
C ALA A 41 -13.96 -0.67 -2.37
N GLY A 42 -12.67 -0.83 -2.64
CA GLY A 42 -12.02 0.02 -3.61
C GLY A 42 -10.68 -0.50 -4.08
N GLY A 43 -10.12 0.19 -5.05
CA GLY A 43 -8.81 -0.10 -5.58
C GLY A 43 -8.22 1.10 -6.31
N GLY A 44 -6.92 1.04 -6.52
CA GLY A 44 -6.19 2.16 -7.08
C GLY A 44 -4.81 1.78 -7.60
N LEU A 45 -4.17 2.77 -8.22
CA LEU A 45 -2.75 2.70 -8.52
C LEU A 45 -2.00 3.84 -7.85
N GLY A 46 -0.79 3.56 -7.40
CA GLY A 46 0.06 4.55 -6.76
C GLY A 46 1.53 4.37 -7.05
N VAL A 47 2.28 5.38 -6.61
CA VAL A 47 3.73 5.33 -6.48
C VAL A 47 4.05 4.89 -5.05
N LEU A 48 5.00 3.99 -4.91
CA LEU A 48 5.43 3.39 -3.65
C LEU A 48 6.89 3.72 -3.39
N GLY A 49 7.18 4.19 -2.18
CA GLY A 49 8.51 4.25 -1.61
C GLY A 49 8.64 3.27 -0.46
N VAL A 50 9.76 2.55 -0.41
CA VAL A 50 10.11 1.68 0.70
C VAL A 50 11.48 1.98 1.27
N PHE A 51 11.59 1.85 2.59
CA PHE A 51 12.81 2.02 3.34
C PHE A 51 13.01 0.88 4.33
N TYR A 52 14.17 0.23 4.28
CA TYR A 52 14.58 -0.81 5.20
C TYR A 52 15.61 -0.24 6.18
N PRO A 53 15.20 0.17 7.39
CA PRO A 53 16.11 0.77 8.37
C PRO A 53 17.23 -0.19 8.78
N PHE A 54 16.95 -1.49 8.81
CA PHE A 54 17.88 -2.52 9.23
C PHE A 54 18.22 -3.46 8.06
N ARG A 55 19.51 -3.67 7.79
CA ARG A 55 19.95 -4.56 6.71
C ARG A 55 19.67 -6.03 7.00
N ALA A 56 19.77 -6.43 8.26
CA ALA A 56 19.61 -7.82 8.69
C ALA A 56 18.16 -8.22 9.03
N LEU A 57 17.23 -7.26 9.07
CA LEU A 57 15.84 -7.55 9.41
C LEU A 57 14.93 -7.38 8.19
N PRO A 58 13.94 -8.28 8.02
CA PRO A 58 12.87 -8.15 7.03
C PRO A 58 11.83 -7.06 7.38
N LEU A 59 12.17 -6.09 8.23
CA LEU A 59 11.26 -5.01 8.64
C LEU A 59 11.53 -3.75 7.82
N GLY A 60 10.46 -3.13 7.32
CA GLY A 60 10.54 -1.91 6.53
C GLY A 60 9.41 -0.93 6.80
N ILE A 61 9.62 0.29 6.30
CA ILE A 61 8.65 1.38 6.29
C ILE A 61 8.24 1.58 4.83
N ARG A 62 6.94 1.75 4.58
CA ARG A 62 6.44 2.14 3.26
C ARG A 62 5.70 3.46 3.34
N ALA A 63 5.71 4.18 2.23
CA ALA A 63 4.82 5.29 1.98
C ALA A 63 4.37 5.21 0.52
N SER A 64 3.10 5.48 0.27
CA SER A 64 2.57 5.51 -1.09
C SER A 64 1.57 6.64 -1.29
N SER A 65 1.46 7.06 -2.54
CA SER A 65 0.48 8.04 -2.98
C SER A 65 -0.04 7.66 -4.35
N GLY A 66 -1.35 7.77 -4.57
CA GLY A 66 -1.95 7.28 -5.80
C GLY A 66 -3.37 7.76 -6.03
N PHE A 67 -3.94 7.32 -7.14
CA PHE A 67 -5.34 7.49 -7.47
C PHE A 67 -6.12 6.26 -7.02
N ASN A 68 -7.27 6.47 -6.40
CA ASN A 68 -8.10 5.40 -5.88
C ASN A 68 -9.57 5.64 -6.23
N VAL A 69 -10.29 4.55 -6.52
CA VAL A 69 -11.73 4.50 -6.67
C VAL A 69 -12.27 3.62 -5.56
N THR A 70 -13.12 4.18 -4.70
CA THR A 70 -13.70 3.49 -3.56
C THR A 70 -15.21 3.61 -3.60
N SER A 71 -15.92 2.50 -3.63
CA SER A 71 -17.37 2.47 -3.39
C SER A 71 -17.64 2.59 -1.90
N LEU A 72 -18.74 3.28 -1.55
CA LEU A 72 -19.25 3.40 -0.19
C LEU A 72 -20.67 2.83 -0.12
N LEU A 73 -20.94 2.14 0.97
CA LEU A 73 -22.25 1.58 1.27
C LEU A 73 -22.57 1.87 2.73
N ARG A 74 -23.77 2.42 3.01
CA ARG A 74 -24.24 2.58 4.39
C ARG A 74 -24.57 1.21 4.97
N ASN A 75 -24.13 0.95 6.20
CA ASN A 75 -24.37 -0.34 6.85
C ASN A 75 -25.83 -0.54 7.26
N ASP A 76 -26.52 0.55 7.58
CA ASP A 76 -27.94 0.55 7.95
C ASP A 76 -28.80 1.01 6.76
N SER A 77 -29.53 0.07 6.16
CA SER A 77 -30.42 0.32 5.02
C SER A 77 -31.64 1.17 5.37
N GLU A 78 -32.06 1.21 6.63
CA GLU A 78 -33.21 2.04 7.04
C GLU A 78 -32.87 3.53 7.04
N LEU A 79 -31.58 3.85 7.20
CA LEU A 79 -31.05 5.21 7.16
C LEU A 79 -30.56 5.61 5.77
N GLU A 80 -30.61 4.73 4.76
CA GLU A 80 -30.11 5.01 3.41
C GLU A 80 -30.93 6.13 2.73
N SER A 81 -30.22 7.16 2.23
CA SER A 81 -30.80 8.31 1.55
C SER A 81 -30.33 8.36 0.10
N SER A 82 -31.15 8.90 -0.81
CA SER A 82 -30.75 9.18 -2.19
C SER A 82 -29.61 10.19 -2.33
N GLU A 83 -29.32 10.93 -1.26
CA GLU A 83 -28.20 11.88 -1.18
C GLU A 83 -26.90 11.24 -0.67
N ASP A 84 -26.94 9.98 -0.24
CA ASP A 84 -25.74 9.32 0.28
C ASP A 84 -24.72 9.08 -0.84
N PRO A 85 -23.42 9.31 -0.58
CA PRO A 85 -22.40 9.13 -1.58
C PRO A 85 -22.20 7.63 -1.88
N SER A 86 -22.31 7.28 -3.16
CA SER A 86 -22.09 5.91 -3.64
C SER A 86 -20.60 5.54 -3.77
N GLY A 87 -19.72 6.53 -3.76
CA GLY A 87 -18.27 6.32 -3.83
C GLY A 87 -17.44 7.60 -3.84
N ILE A 88 -16.13 7.40 -3.90
CA ILE A 88 -15.09 8.41 -3.94
C ILE A 88 -14.13 8.06 -5.07
N LEU A 89 -13.86 9.05 -5.92
CA LEU A 89 -12.70 9.07 -6.79
C LEU A 89 -11.75 10.12 -6.24
N GLY A 90 -10.49 9.75 -5.95
CA GLY A 90 -9.60 10.70 -5.29
C GLY A 90 -8.16 10.25 -5.15
N ALA A 91 -7.38 11.11 -4.50
CA ALA A 91 -6.00 10.85 -4.15
C ALA A 91 -5.92 10.10 -2.82
N ARG A 92 -5.23 8.97 -2.79
CA ARG A 92 -4.92 8.23 -1.57
C ARG A 92 -3.47 8.46 -1.17
N PHE A 93 -3.25 8.70 0.11
CA PHE A 93 -1.94 8.72 0.75
C PHE A 93 -1.93 7.65 1.83
N ALA A 94 -0.90 6.80 1.85
CA ALA A 94 -0.75 5.75 2.84
C ALA A 94 0.69 5.70 3.35
N ALA A 95 0.86 5.36 4.62
CA ALA A 95 2.16 5.10 5.21
C ALA A 95 2.04 4.07 6.32
N GLY A 96 3.08 3.25 6.47
CA GLY A 96 3.00 2.15 7.41
C GLY A 96 4.27 1.33 7.54
N LEU A 97 4.12 0.25 8.29
CA LEU A 97 5.17 -0.69 8.61
C LEU A 97 4.85 -2.04 7.98
N PHE A 98 5.88 -2.72 7.48
CA PHE A 98 5.72 -4.04 6.91
C PHE A 98 6.85 -4.98 7.32
N TRP A 99 6.53 -6.26 7.31
CA TRP A 99 7.46 -7.37 7.37
C TRP A 99 7.45 -8.10 6.03
N GLU A 100 8.62 -8.41 5.48
CA GLU A 100 8.78 -9.01 4.15
C GLU A 100 9.39 -10.42 4.21
N LEU A 101 8.70 -11.38 3.63
CA LEU A 101 9.23 -12.70 3.33
C LEU A 101 9.81 -12.72 1.92
N ASP A 102 11.13 -12.86 1.81
CA ASP A 102 11.81 -13.05 0.53
C ASP A 102 11.48 -14.44 -0.05
N LEU A 103 10.81 -14.49 -1.20
CA LEU A 103 10.48 -15.75 -1.89
C LEU A 103 11.61 -16.20 -2.83
N THR A 104 12.39 -15.25 -3.35
CA THR A 104 13.62 -15.53 -4.07
C THR A 104 14.81 -15.18 -3.18
N PRO A 105 15.69 -16.14 -2.83
CA PRO A 105 16.86 -15.86 -2.01
C PRO A 105 17.88 -15.05 -2.83
N SER A 106 17.66 -13.74 -2.84
CA SER A 106 18.52 -12.78 -3.50
C SER A 106 18.87 -11.70 -2.48
N SER A 107 20.15 -11.33 -2.42
CA SER A 107 20.51 -10.12 -1.68
C SER A 107 19.68 -8.97 -2.25
N ARG A 108 19.15 -8.06 -1.42
CA ARG A 108 18.37 -6.89 -1.89
C ARG A 108 19.07 -6.09 -3.01
N GLY A 109 20.39 -6.22 -3.12
CA GLY A 109 21.21 -5.68 -4.21
C GLY A 109 20.95 -6.26 -5.61
N SER A 110 20.48 -7.50 -5.73
CA SER A 110 20.20 -8.18 -7.00
C SER A 110 18.72 -8.18 -7.39
N GLY A 111 17.84 -7.71 -6.50
CA GLY A 111 16.38 -7.68 -6.71
C GLY A 111 15.74 -9.03 -6.42
N GLY A 112 14.43 -9.08 -6.34
CA GLY A 112 13.71 -10.30 -5.97
C GLY A 112 12.20 -10.14 -5.90
N VAL A 113 11.54 -11.26 -5.62
CA VAL A 113 10.10 -11.35 -5.35
C VAL A 113 9.92 -11.64 -3.85
N GLY A 114 8.97 -10.95 -3.23
CA GLY A 114 8.65 -11.12 -1.82
C GLY A 114 7.17 -10.98 -1.52
N LEU A 115 6.78 -11.43 -0.32
CA LEU A 115 5.45 -11.21 0.26
C LEU A 115 5.57 -10.29 1.47
N ARG A 116 4.83 -9.18 1.47
CA ARG A 116 4.79 -8.24 2.58
C ARG A 116 3.52 -8.40 3.37
N PHE A 117 3.66 -8.35 4.69
CA PHE A 117 2.57 -8.28 5.64
C PHE A 117 2.71 -6.95 6.36
N GLY A 118 1.69 -6.10 6.34
CA GLY A 118 1.84 -4.74 6.84
C GLY A 118 0.58 -4.14 7.43
N LEU A 119 0.80 -3.03 8.12
CA LEU A 119 -0.24 -2.15 8.65
C LEU A 119 0.03 -0.75 8.11
N ASP A 120 -0.95 -0.17 7.44
CA ASP A 120 -0.87 1.15 6.84
C ASP A 120 -1.98 2.05 7.39
N GLY A 121 -1.60 3.23 7.88
CA GLY A 121 -2.54 4.34 8.03
C GLY A 121 -2.73 5.03 6.69
N HIS A 122 -3.95 5.38 6.33
CA HIS A 122 -4.23 6.03 5.05
C HIS A 122 -5.26 7.15 5.18
N VAL A 123 -5.20 8.06 4.21
CA VAL A 123 -6.20 9.10 3.96
C VAL A 123 -6.54 9.10 2.48
N LEU A 124 -7.83 9.10 2.17
CA LEU A 124 -8.40 9.28 0.84
C LEU A 124 -9.04 10.67 0.78
N LEU A 125 -8.58 11.48 -0.17
CA LEU A 125 -9.07 12.82 -0.45
C LEU A 125 -9.84 12.80 -1.76
N GLY A 126 -11.17 12.84 -1.69
CA GLY A 126 -12.06 13.10 -2.82
C GLY A 126 -12.60 14.52 -2.81
N ASP A 127 -13.40 14.85 -3.82
CA ASP A 127 -13.95 16.21 -4.02
C ASP A 127 -14.76 16.70 -2.80
N ASP A 128 -15.63 15.86 -2.25
CA ASP A 128 -16.54 16.22 -1.13
C ASP A 128 -16.36 15.35 0.14
N ILE A 129 -15.47 14.36 0.09
CA ILE A 129 -15.33 13.34 1.14
C ILE A 129 -13.85 13.10 1.47
N VAL A 130 -13.55 13.12 2.76
CA VAL A 130 -12.26 12.73 3.32
C VAL A 130 -12.46 11.49 4.18
N LEU A 131 -11.84 10.38 3.79
CA LEU A 131 -11.86 9.15 4.58
C LEU A 131 -10.47 8.84 5.10
N GLY A 132 -10.37 8.57 6.39
CA GLY A 132 -9.17 8.04 7.01
C GLY A 132 -9.35 6.58 7.38
N GLY A 133 -8.26 5.88 7.66
CA GLY A 133 -8.36 4.53 8.16
C GLY A 133 -7.03 3.85 8.41
N VAL A 134 -7.10 2.63 8.92
CA VAL A 134 -5.95 1.73 9.08
C VAL A 134 -6.27 0.42 8.38
N THR A 135 -5.40 0.01 7.46
CA THR A 135 -5.53 -1.25 6.72
C THR A 135 -4.45 -2.22 7.15
N GLY A 136 -4.84 -3.48 7.37
CA GLY A 136 -3.89 -4.59 7.46
C GLY A 136 -3.85 -5.31 6.13
N GLY A 137 -2.67 -5.56 5.57
CA GLY A 137 -2.60 -6.02 4.20
C GLY A 137 -1.48 -6.98 3.85
N LEU A 138 -1.70 -7.67 2.74
CA LEU A 138 -0.76 -8.55 2.07
C LEU A 138 -0.35 -7.92 0.73
N ALA A 139 0.95 -7.81 0.47
CA ALA A 139 1.45 -7.35 -0.82
C ALA A 139 2.35 -8.40 -1.47
N MET A 140 2.12 -8.71 -2.74
CA MET A 140 3.15 -9.35 -3.57
C MET A 140 4.03 -8.27 -4.17
N VAL A 141 5.33 -8.36 -3.99
CA VAL A 141 6.26 -7.34 -4.45
C VAL A 141 7.34 -7.92 -5.34
N TRP A 142 7.71 -7.18 -6.37
CA TRP A 142 8.85 -7.47 -7.23
C TRP A 142 9.72 -6.23 -7.36
N TYR A 143 10.94 -6.29 -6.81
CA TYR A 143 11.93 -5.25 -7.02
C TYR A 143 13.03 -5.71 -7.97
N PHE A 144 13.29 -4.92 -9.00
CA PHE A 144 14.52 -5.00 -9.76
C PHE A 144 15.70 -4.57 -8.89
N GLY A 145 16.79 -5.34 -8.94
CA GLY A 145 18.00 -5.10 -8.16
C GLY A 145 18.69 -3.82 -8.55
N LEU A 146 19.70 -3.42 -7.79
CA LEU A 146 20.47 -2.20 -8.04
C LEU A 146 20.90 -2.14 -9.51
N PRO A 147 20.92 -0.94 -10.13
CA PRO A 147 21.50 -0.76 -11.45
C PRO A 147 22.91 -1.35 -11.49
N LYS A 148 23.31 -1.99 -12.60
CA LYS A 148 24.59 -2.69 -12.72
C LYS A 148 25.81 -1.86 -12.29
N SER A 149 25.76 -0.54 -12.48
CA SER A 149 26.80 0.40 -12.04
C SER A 149 26.96 0.54 -10.52
N ARG A 150 25.99 0.08 -9.73
CA ARG A 150 25.96 0.10 -8.26
C ARG A 150 26.00 -1.29 -7.63
N GLN A 151 26.01 -2.35 -8.43
CA GLN A 151 26.23 -3.70 -7.95
C GLN A 151 27.70 -3.85 -7.59
N ARG A 152 28.01 -4.06 -6.30
CA ARG A 152 29.36 -4.42 -5.90
C ARG A 152 29.68 -5.79 -6.48
N LEU A 153 30.73 -5.89 -7.28
CA LEU A 153 31.26 -7.18 -7.69
C LEU A 153 31.63 -7.99 -6.42
N PRO A 154 31.35 -9.30 -6.37
CA PRO A 154 31.81 -10.14 -5.28
C PRO A 154 33.33 -9.94 -5.13
N ARG A 155 33.78 -9.58 -3.92
CA ARG A 155 35.20 -9.69 -3.61
C ARG A 155 35.50 -11.19 -3.54
N GLY A 156 36.20 -11.69 -4.56
CA GLY A 156 36.79 -13.03 -4.54
C GLY A 156 37.77 -13.18 -3.40
#